data_AF-A0A0F6SQL2-F1
#
_entry.id   AF-A0A0F6SQL2-F1
#
_cell.length_a   1.000
_cell.length_b   1.000
_cell.length_c   1.000
_cell.angle_alpha   90.00
_cell.angle_beta   90.00
_cell.angle_gamma   90.00
#
_symmetry.space_group_name_H-M   'P 1'
#
loop_
_entity.id
_entity.type
_entity.pdbx_description
1 polymer ?
#
loop_
_entity_poly.entity_id
_entity_poly.type
_entity_poly.pdbx_seq_one_letter_code
_entity_poly.pdbx_strand_id
1 'polypeptide(L)'
;MQNITRKIAALAIAGTLILPATTGIAHAQSNFSAGSSSFDFGSSSPEEPQVEPLEVRLEVAYERLIAANGHVLHADQELEATGLLNRAFAGEFEFVEGKFYVYDEEKLTEYWIDLLTEEQAQEILDNIEADIKWAEENPEDSDKEFGLEVGKLGDYYYIAGVETYV
;
A
#
# COMPACT_ATOMS: atom_id res chain seq x y z
N MET A 1 15.44 4.86 56.41
CA MET A 1 16.28 5.65 55.48
C MET A 1 16.94 4.69 54.50
N GLN A 2 17.03 5.11 53.23
CA GLN A 2 17.71 4.46 52.08
C GLN A 2 16.99 3.18 51.55
N ASN A 3 16.10 3.29 50.55
CA ASN A 3 16.35 3.37 49.09
C ASN A 3 17.37 2.35 48.57
N ILE A 4 16.92 1.50 47.64
CA ILE A 4 17.45 1.28 46.27
C ILE A 4 16.86 -0.03 45.75
N THR A 5 15.90 0.05 44.84
CA THR A 5 15.60 -1.07 43.92
C THR A 5 15.65 -0.54 42.50
N ARG A 6 16.87 -0.48 41.97
CA ARG A 6 17.15 -0.63 40.55
C ARG A 6 18.15 -1.75 40.42
N LYS A 7 17.82 -2.79 39.65
CA LYS A 7 18.78 -3.55 38.85
C LYS A 7 18.03 -4.31 37.76
N ILE A 8 18.58 -4.13 36.57
CA ILE A 8 18.11 -4.51 35.24
C ILE A 8 18.65 -5.91 34.89
N ALA A 9 17.92 -6.57 33.98
CA ALA A 9 18.30 -7.64 33.06
C ALA A 9 18.54 -9.06 33.62
N ALA A 10 17.79 -9.99 33.04
CA ALA A 10 18.33 -11.27 32.60
C ALA A 10 17.80 -11.57 31.19
N LEU A 11 18.69 -11.42 30.22
CA LEU A 11 18.59 -11.90 28.85
C LEU A 11 18.53 -13.44 28.89
N ALA A 12 17.53 -14.07 28.26
CA ALA A 12 17.53 -15.51 28.03
C ALA A 12 17.64 -15.77 26.53
N ILE A 13 18.89 -15.84 26.05
CA ILE A 13 19.22 -16.47 24.77
C ILE A 13 19.57 -17.92 25.09
N ALA A 14 18.76 -18.85 24.60
CA ALA A 14 19.13 -20.25 24.49
C ALA A 14 18.61 -20.80 23.16
N GLY A 15 19.47 -20.80 22.14
CA GLY A 15 19.44 -21.82 21.08
C GLY A 15 19.96 -23.14 21.66
N THR A 16 19.79 -24.33 21.09
CA THR A 16 19.38 -24.87 19.77
C THR A 16 18.83 -26.29 20.07
N LEU A 17 18.15 -27.08 19.23
CA LEU A 17 18.61 -27.68 17.98
C LEU A 17 17.50 -28.64 17.44
N ILE A 18 17.06 -28.41 16.20
CA ILE A 18 16.70 -29.34 15.11
C ILE A 18 16.05 -30.71 15.46
N LEU A 19 14.83 -30.91 14.96
CA LEU A 19 14.35 -32.21 14.47
C LEU A 19 13.98 -32.10 12.98
N PRO A 20 14.44 -33.01 12.11
CA PRO A 20 14.07 -33.05 10.71
C PRO A 20 12.74 -33.80 10.57
N ALA A 21 11.68 -33.08 10.19
CA ALA A 21 10.47 -33.70 9.66
C ALA A 21 10.44 -33.44 8.16
N THR A 22 11.06 -34.35 7.43
CA THR A 22 10.83 -34.54 6.00
C THR A 22 9.36 -34.82 5.76
N THR A 23 8.71 -34.04 4.88
CA THR A 23 7.92 -34.46 3.71
C THR A 23 6.75 -33.50 3.49
N GLY A 24 6.74 -32.86 2.33
CA GLY A 24 5.60 -32.09 1.82
C GLY A 24 5.98 -30.70 1.33
N ILE A 25 6.92 -30.59 0.38
CA ILE A 25 6.97 -29.38 -0.45
C ILE A 25 5.74 -29.46 -1.35
N ALA A 26 4.61 -28.93 -0.87
CA ALA A 26 3.65 -28.35 -1.80
C ALA A 26 4.33 -27.10 -2.35
N HIS A 27 4.74 -27.16 -3.62
CA HIS A 27 5.11 -25.97 -4.37
C HIS A 27 3.85 -25.10 -4.49
N ALA A 28 3.53 -24.32 -3.46
CA ALA A 28 2.81 -23.08 -3.66
C ALA A 28 3.85 -22.08 -4.17
N GLN A 29 4.10 -22.11 -5.48
CA GLN A 29 4.70 -20.96 -6.14
C GLN A 29 3.67 -19.84 -6.02
N SER A 30 3.80 -19.04 -4.96
CA SER A 30 3.28 -17.68 -4.95
C SER A 30 3.98 -16.98 -6.11
N ASN A 31 3.21 -16.72 -7.16
CA ASN A 31 3.60 -15.86 -8.25
C ASN A 31 3.64 -14.44 -7.66
N PHE A 32 4.74 -14.07 -7.01
CA PHE A 32 5.15 -12.68 -7.04
C PHE A 32 5.50 -12.39 -8.50
N SER A 33 4.48 -12.01 -9.26
CA SER A 33 4.65 -11.33 -10.53
C SER A 33 5.26 -9.96 -10.18
N ALA A 34 6.58 -9.93 -10.04
CA ALA A 34 7.31 -8.73 -10.42
C ALA A 34 6.94 -8.49 -11.89
N GLY A 35 6.04 -7.54 -12.13
CA GLY A 35 5.53 -7.16 -13.44
C GLY A 35 6.62 -6.55 -14.30
N SER A 36 7.56 -7.38 -14.73
CA SER A 36 8.38 -7.11 -15.91
C SER A 36 7.51 -7.40 -17.12
N SER A 37 7.19 -6.36 -17.88
CA SER A 37 6.52 -6.43 -19.17
C SER A 37 7.19 -7.48 -20.08
N SER A 38 6.49 -8.58 -20.36
CA SER A 38 6.83 -9.48 -21.46
C SER A 38 5.56 -10.09 -22.03
N PHE A 39 5.21 -9.66 -23.23
CA PHE A 39 4.10 -10.21 -24.01
C PHE A 39 4.48 -11.61 -24.48
N ASP A 40 3.83 -12.65 -23.96
CA ASP A 40 3.84 -13.99 -24.56
C ASP A 40 2.45 -14.32 -25.11
N PHE A 41 2.41 -14.45 -26.42
CA PHE A 41 1.22 -14.79 -27.21
C PHE A 41 1.07 -16.32 -27.23
N GLY A 42 0.05 -16.88 -26.57
CA GLY A 42 -0.15 -18.32 -26.61
C GLY A 42 -1.41 -18.89 -25.95
N SER A 43 -2.36 -19.30 -26.79
CA SER A 43 -3.37 -20.36 -26.58
C SER A 43 -4.67 -20.05 -25.79
N SER A 44 -5.62 -19.48 -26.53
CA SER A 44 -7.04 -19.91 -26.65
C SER A 44 -7.73 -20.60 -25.47
N SER A 45 -8.44 -19.79 -24.68
CA SER A 45 -9.85 -20.02 -24.31
C SER A 45 -10.62 -18.73 -24.63
N PRO A 46 -11.93 -18.76 -24.91
CA PRO A 46 -12.72 -17.54 -24.88
C PRO A 46 -12.74 -17.09 -23.41
N GLU A 47 -11.77 -16.27 -23.03
CA GLU A 47 -11.74 -15.66 -21.70
C GLU A 47 -13.06 -14.91 -21.53
N GLU A 48 -13.85 -15.31 -20.54
CA GLU A 48 -14.82 -14.42 -19.95
C GLU A 48 -14.09 -13.11 -19.65
N PRO A 49 -14.70 -11.94 -19.90
CA PRO A 49 -14.05 -10.66 -19.60
C PRO A 49 -13.64 -10.69 -18.12
N GLN A 50 -12.35 -10.84 -17.86
CA GLN A 50 -11.80 -10.84 -16.51
C GLN A 50 -12.03 -9.43 -15.98
N VAL A 51 -13.02 -9.26 -15.11
CA VAL A 51 -13.23 -7.99 -14.42
C VAL A 51 -12.02 -7.82 -13.51
N GLU A 52 -11.25 -6.75 -13.72
CA GLU A 52 -10.10 -6.44 -12.89
C GLU A 52 -10.50 -6.38 -11.41
N PRO A 53 -9.70 -6.92 -10.48
CA PRO A 53 -9.96 -6.82 -9.06
C PRO A 53 -10.14 -5.35 -8.63
N LEU A 54 -10.98 -5.11 -7.61
CA LEU A 54 -11.32 -3.75 -7.19
C LEU A 54 -10.08 -2.98 -6.73
N GLU A 55 -9.13 -3.65 -6.07
CA GLU A 55 -7.85 -3.10 -5.65
C GLU A 55 -7.02 -2.57 -6.83
N VAL A 56 -6.96 -3.30 -7.94
CA VAL A 56 -6.23 -2.88 -9.15
C VAL A 56 -6.92 -1.67 -9.78
N ARG A 57 -8.26 -1.68 -9.83
CA ARG A 57 -9.04 -0.55 -10.36
C ARG A 57 -8.84 0.71 -9.51
N LEU A 58 -8.79 0.57 -8.18
CA LEU A 58 -8.53 1.67 -7.25
C LEU A 58 -7.12 2.23 -7.42
N GLU A 59 -6.10 1.37 -7.49
CA GLU A 59 -4.71 1.76 -7.69
C GLU A 59 -4.56 2.62 -8.95
N VAL A 60 -5.02 2.11 -10.09
CA VAL A 60 -4.97 2.83 -11.37
C VAL A 60 -5.74 4.15 -11.31
N ALA A 61 -6.90 4.18 -10.64
CA ALA A 61 -7.71 5.39 -10.56
C ALA A 61 -7.07 6.47 -9.67
N TYR A 62 -6.50 6.09 -8.54
CA TYR A 62 -5.80 7.01 -7.64
C TYR A 62 -4.48 7.50 -8.25
N GLU A 63 -3.70 6.65 -8.90
CA GLU A 63 -2.51 7.10 -9.64
C GLU A 63 -2.86 8.16 -10.69
N ARG A 64 -3.93 7.94 -11.46
CA ARG A 64 -4.41 8.93 -12.44
C ARG A 64 -4.83 10.23 -11.78
N LEU A 65 -5.52 10.17 -10.64
CA LEU A 65 -5.96 11.35 -9.89
C LEU A 65 -4.77 12.16 -9.36
N ILE A 66 -3.80 11.49 -8.73
CA ILE A 66 -2.62 12.14 -8.14
C ILE A 66 -1.74 12.72 -9.26
N ALA A 67 -1.55 11.99 -10.36
CA ALA A 67 -0.84 12.50 -11.54
C ALA A 67 -1.58 13.70 -12.18
N ALA A 68 -2.91 13.71 -12.19
CA ALA A 68 -3.69 14.83 -12.69
C ALA A 68 -3.52 16.10 -11.83
N ASN A 69 -3.21 15.96 -10.54
CA ASN A 69 -2.82 17.09 -9.68
C ASN A 69 -1.41 17.64 -10.00
N GLY A 70 -0.70 17.07 -10.97
CA GLY A 70 0.63 17.52 -11.38
C GLY A 70 1.79 16.79 -10.71
N HIS A 71 1.51 15.78 -9.89
CA HIS A 71 2.54 15.01 -9.19
C HIS A 71 3.13 13.92 -10.10
N VAL A 72 4.33 13.44 -9.76
CA VAL A 72 5.06 12.45 -10.58
C VAL A 72 5.30 11.18 -9.78
N LEU A 73 4.95 10.03 -10.36
CA LEU A 73 5.20 8.73 -9.74
C LEU A 73 6.71 8.47 -9.64
N HIS A 74 7.18 8.05 -8.45
CA HIS A 74 8.59 7.81 -8.19
C HIS A 74 8.81 6.53 -7.37
N ALA A 75 9.80 5.73 -7.79
CA ALA A 75 10.01 4.37 -7.29
C ALA A 75 10.37 4.28 -5.80
N ASP A 76 11.06 5.30 -5.26
CA ASP A 76 11.40 5.32 -3.83
C ASP A 76 10.14 5.54 -2.98
N GLN A 77 9.23 6.42 -3.40
CA GLN A 77 7.96 6.65 -2.72
C GLN A 77 7.02 5.45 -2.89
N GLU A 78 7.03 4.75 -4.03
CA GLU A 78 6.29 3.48 -4.19
C GLU A 78 6.76 2.45 -3.15
N LEU A 79 8.08 2.29 -2.98
CA LEU A 79 8.62 1.38 -1.98
C LEU A 79 8.23 1.80 -0.54
N GLU A 80 8.20 3.09 -0.25
CA GLU A 80 7.70 3.61 1.03
C GLU A 80 6.19 3.35 1.21
N ALA A 81 5.37 3.49 0.15
CA ALA A 81 3.93 3.20 0.16
C ALA A 81 3.65 1.71 0.42
N THR A 82 4.38 0.80 -0.24
CA THR A 82 4.32 -0.64 0.06
C THR A 82 4.69 -0.91 1.52
N GLY A 83 5.72 -0.23 2.05
CA GLY A 83 6.11 -0.33 3.46
C GLY A 83 5.02 0.18 4.41
N LEU A 84 4.36 1.28 4.06
CA LEU A 84 3.26 1.89 4.79
C LEU A 84 2.04 0.96 4.83
N LEU A 85 1.66 0.37 3.70
CA LEU A 85 0.56 -0.60 3.62
C LEU A 85 0.80 -1.83 4.50
N ASN A 86 2.01 -2.41 4.45
CA ASN A 86 2.34 -3.58 5.25
C ASN A 86 2.24 -3.31 6.76
N ARG A 87 2.63 -2.12 7.20
CA ARG A 87 2.46 -1.67 8.59
C ARG A 87 0.99 -1.48 8.96
N ALA A 88 0.16 -1.03 8.01
CA ALA A 88 -1.28 -0.94 8.19
C ALA A 88 -1.91 -2.31 8.39
N PHE A 89 -1.53 -3.31 7.59
CA PHE A 89 -1.96 -4.70 7.78
C PHE A 89 -1.48 -5.31 9.09
N ALA A 90 -0.34 -4.85 9.62
CA ALA A 90 0.15 -5.23 10.94
C ALA A 90 -0.59 -4.54 12.10
N GLY A 91 -1.50 -3.59 11.82
CA GLY A 91 -2.28 -2.87 12.82
C GLY A 91 -1.49 -1.79 13.56
N GLU A 92 -0.45 -1.22 12.94
CA GLU A 92 0.39 -0.19 13.56
C GLU A 92 -0.27 1.19 13.65
N PHE A 93 -1.37 1.42 12.92
CA PHE A 93 -2.04 2.72 12.83
C PHE A 93 -3.41 2.71 13.48
N GLU A 94 -3.75 3.84 14.10
CA GLU A 94 -5.11 4.17 14.51
C GLU A 94 -5.77 5.03 13.43
N PHE A 95 -6.93 4.59 12.96
CA PHE A 95 -7.68 5.28 11.92
C PHE A 95 -8.79 6.13 12.54
N VAL A 96 -8.90 7.38 12.11
CA VAL A 96 -10.00 8.28 12.47
C VAL A 96 -10.86 8.47 11.24
N GLU A 97 -12.13 8.06 11.31
CA GLU A 97 -13.08 8.12 10.18
C GLU A 97 -12.56 7.40 8.92
N GLY A 98 -11.85 6.29 9.10
CA GLY A 98 -11.27 5.51 8.01
C GLY A 98 -10.02 6.14 7.41
N LYS A 99 -9.43 7.15 8.04
CA LYS A 99 -8.24 7.85 7.51
C LYS A 99 -7.09 7.84 8.51
N PHE A 100 -5.88 7.76 7.98
CA PHE A 100 -4.63 8.05 8.66
C PHE A 100 -3.86 9.08 7.83
N TYR A 101 -3.27 10.09 8.47
CA TYR A 101 -2.45 11.09 7.82
C TYR A 101 -1.39 11.60 8.79
N VAL A 102 -0.15 11.70 8.32
CA VAL A 102 0.98 12.33 9.03
C VAL A 102 1.85 13.08 8.03
N TYR A 103 2.32 14.26 8.43
CA TYR A 103 3.33 15.02 7.71
C TYR A 103 4.66 14.99 8.47
N ASP A 104 5.73 14.55 7.80
CA ASP A 104 7.11 14.61 8.27
C ASP A 104 7.78 15.90 7.77
N GLU A 105 7.88 16.90 8.63
CA GLU A 105 8.48 18.21 8.31
C GLU A 105 9.97 18.12 7.96
N GLU A 106 10.71 17.14 8.49
CA GLU A 106 12.15 17.01 8.23
C GLU A 106 12.40 16.48 6.83
N LYS A 107 11.52 15.61 6.34
CA LYS A 107 11.59 15.05 4.98
C LYS A 107 10.75 15.81 3.96
N LEU A 108 9.84 16.68 4.40
CA LEU A 108 8.79 17.26 3.58
C LEU A 108 7.96 16.15 2.89
N THR A 109 7.56 15.14 3.68
CA THR A 109 6.84 13.96 3.17
C THR A 109 5.51 13.78 3.88
N GLU A 110 4.44 13.62 3.11
CA GLU A 110 3.12 13.25 3.56
C GLU A 110 2.95 11.73 3.47
N TYR A 111 2.43 11.12 4.54
CA TYR A 111 2.09 9.71 4.62
C TYR A 111 0.60 9.59 4.93
N TRP A 112 -0.15 8.90 4.09
CA TRP A 112 -1.59 8.77 4.29
C TRP A 112 -2.09 7.37 3.94
N ILE A 113 -3.17 6.96 4.63
CA ILE A 113 -3.87 5.71 4.36
C ILE A 113 -5.37 5.95 4.42
N ASP A 114 -6.08 5.59 3.36
CA ASP A 114 -7.54 5.51 3.35
C ASP A 114 -7.98 4.04 3.52
N LEU A 115 -8.88 3.82 4.47
CA LEU A 115 -9.53 2.55 4.78
C LEU A 115 -10.98 2.59 4.32
N LEU A 116 -11.32 1.75 3.36
CA LEU A 116 -12.60 1.78 2.66
C LEU A 116 -13.32 0.44 2.77
N THR A 117 -14.64 0.47 2.93
CA THR A 117 -15.47 -0.70 2.61
C THR A 117 -15.56 -0.89 1.10
N GLU A 118 -16.02 -2.05 0.66
CA GLU A 118 -16.27 -2.32 -0.77
C GLU A 118 -17.25 -1.31 -1.39
N GLU A 119 -18.30 -0.92 -0.65
CA GLU A 119 -19.28 0.08 -1.08
C GLU A 119 -18.62 1.45 -1.30
N GLN A 120 -17.79 1.90 -0.35
CA GLN A 120 -17.07 3.17 -0.44
C GLN A 120 -16.04 3.17 -1.59
N ALA A 121 -15.32 2.05 -1.76
CA ALA A 121 -14.40 1.87 -2.86
C ALA A 121 -15.10 1.97 -4.23
N GLN A 122 -16.27 1.33 -4.37
CA GLN A 122 -17.03 1.40 -5.61
C GLN A 122 -17.61 2.80 -5.84
N GLU A 123 -18.10 3.48 -4.80
CA GLU A 123 -18.58 4.85 -4.89
C GLU A 123 -17.47 5.82 -5.33
N ILE A 124 -16.25 5.66 -4.83
CA ILE A 124 -15.10 6.44 -5.27
C ILE A 124 -14.85 6.20 -6.75
N LEU A 125 -14.77 4.94 -7.19
CA LEU A 125 -14.53 4.61 -8.60
C LEU A 125 -15.63 5.13 -9.54
N ASP A 126 -16.87 5.21 -9.08
CA ASP A 126 -17.98 5.72 -9.87
C ASP A 126 -17.89 7.25 -10.11
N ASN A 127 -17.19 7.97 -9.21
CA ASN A 127 -17.07 9.43 -9.25
C ASN A 127 -15.67 9.94 -9.67
N ILE A 128 -14.64 9.10 -9.57
CA ILE A 128 -13.23 9.50 -9.70
C ILE A 128 -12.89 10.16 -11.04
N GLU A 129 -13.57 9.84 -12.13
CA GLU A 129 -13.31 10.46 -13.43
C GLU A 129 -13.69 11.97 -13.44
N ALA A 130 -14.70 12.36 -12.67
CA ALA A 130 -15.03 13.77 -12.49
C ALA A 130 -13.94 14.50 -11.68
N ASP A 131 -13.39 13.83 -10.67
CA ASP A 131 -12.32 14.37 -9.82
C ASP A 131 -11.00 14.48 -10.60
N ILE A 132 -10.64 13.46 -11.39
CA ILE A 132 -9.49 13.48 -12.30
C ILE A 132 -9.60 14.67 -13.25
N LYS A 133 -10.75 14.83 -13.90
CA LYS A 133 -10.96 15.96 -14.82
C LYS A 133 -10.82 17.31 -14.12
N TRP A 134 -11.35 17.43 -12.90
CA TRP A 134 -11.21 18.66 -12.14
C TRP A 134 -9.75 18.94 -11.78
N ALA A 135 -8.99 17.92 -11.38
CA ALA A 135 -7.56 18.00 -11.09
C ALA A 135 -6.74 18.41 -12.33
N GLU A 136 -7.03 17.84 -13.51
CA GLU A 136 -6.37 18.24 -14.76
C GLU A 136 -6.61 19.73 -15.11
N GLU A 137 -7.81 20.25 -14.80
CA GLU A 137 -8.16 21.66 -15.02
C GLU A 137 -7.61 22.60 -13.94
N ASN A 138 -7.29 22.07 -12.76
CA ASN A 138 -6.86 22.81 -11.57
C ASN A 138 -5.72 22.07 -10.84
N PRO A 139 -4.57 21.83 -11.49
CA PRO A 139 -3.46 21.11 -10.88
C PRO A 139 -2.92 21.88 -9.68
N GLU A 140 -2.31 21.16 -8.75
CA GLU A 140 -1.66 21.78 -7.60
C GLU A 140 -0.44 22.60 -8.03
N ASP A 141 -0.21 23.74 -7.39
CA ASP A 141 0.98 24.59 -7.61
C ASP A 141 2.25 24.03 -6.94
N SER A 142 2.25 22.74 -6.56
CA SER A 142 3.38 22.07 -5.92
C SER A 142 3.81 20.83 -6.69
N ASP A 143 5.09 20.81 -7.05
CA ASP A 143 5.72 19.61 -7.58
C ASP A 143 5.96 18.63 -6.42
N LYS A 144 5.37 17.44 -6.54
CA LYS A 144 5.57 16.34 -5.60
C LYS A 144 5.92 15.07 -6.35
N GLU A 145 6.81 14.29 -5.75
CA GLU A 145 7.02 12.89 -6.10
C GLU A 145 6.10 12.03 -5.24
N PHE A 146 5.37 11.09 -5.85
CA PHE A 146 4.44 10.24 -5.13
C PHE A 146 4.65 8.76 -5.37
N GLY A 147 4.14 7.95 -4.44
CA GLY A 147 4.00 6.51 -4.55
C GLY A 147 2.68 6.08 -3.95
N LEU A 148 2.10 5.04 -4.52
CA LEU A 148 0.80 4.50 -4.14
C LEU A 148 0.89 2.99 -4.02
N GLU A 149 0.18 2.41 -3.06
CA GLU A 149 -0.04 0.97 -2.99
C GLU A 149 -1.47 0.71 -2.50
N VAL A 150 -2.19 -0.19 -3.18
CA VAL A 150 -3.53 -0.60 -2.77
C VAL A 150 -3.56 -2.07 -2.42
N GLY A 151 -4.20 -2.39 -1.29
CA GLY A 151 -4.40 -3.79 -0.92
C GLY A 151 -5.69 -4.03 -0.16
N LYS A 152 -6.05 -5.31 -0.03
CA LYS A 152 -7.25 -5.75 0.68
C LYS A 152 -6.88 -6.61 1.87
N LEU A 153 -7.50 -6.34 3.03
CA LEU A 153 -7.41 -7.18 4.22
C LEU A 153 -8.79 -7.38 4.83
N GLY A 154 -9.30 -8.61 4.75
CA GLY A 154 -10.66 -8.92 5.15
C GLY A 154 -11.67 -8.22 4.24
N ASP A 155 -12.60 -7.47 4.84
CA ASP A 155 -13.69 -6.77 4.14
C ASP A 155 -13.32 -5.32 3.75
N TYR A 156 -12.07 -4.91 3.99
CA TYR A 156 -11.61 -3.54 3.78
C TYR A 156 -10.52 -3.44 2.73
N TYR A 157 -10.57 -2.35 1.98
CA TYR A 157 -9.57 -1.89 1.03
C TYR A 157 -8.74 -0.79 1.68
N TYR A 158 -7.43 -0.85 1.52
CA TYR A 158 -6.45 0.09 2.05
C TYR A 158 -5.75 0.74 0.88
N ILE A 159 -5.74 2.06 0.84
CA ILE A 159 -5.02 2.85 -0.16
C ILE A 159 -3.96 3.62 0.61
N ALA A 160 -2.70 3.24 0.43
CA ALA A 160 -1.56 3.87 1.09
C ALA A 160 -0.83 4.77 0.10
N GLY A 161 -0.66 6.04 0.45
CA GLY A 161 0.07 7.01 -0.37
C GLY A 161 1.20 7.68 0.40
N VAL A 162 2.26 7.98 -0.35
CA VAL A 162 3.42 8.73 0.11
C VAL A 162 3.73 9.81 -0.90
N GLU A 163 3.78 11.07 -0.47
CA GLU A 163 4.02 12.22 -1.33
C GLU A 163 5.14 13.09 -0.74
N THR A 164 6.17 13.42 -1.52
CA THR A 164 7.32 14.22 -1.08
C THR A 164 7.44 15.47 -1.93
N TYR A 165 7.55 16.64 -1.30
CA TYR A 165 7.78 17.91 -1.99
C TYR A 165 9.19 17.96 -2.60
N VAL A 166 9.30 18.45 -3.84
CA VAL A 166 10.58 18.61 -4.57
C VAL A 166 10.97 20.05 -4.84
#